data_AF-A0A432RP89-F1
#
_entry.id   AF-A0A432RP89-F1
#
_cell.length_a   1.000
_cell.length_b   1.000
_cell.length_c   1.000
_cell.angle_alpha   90.00
_cell.angle_beta   90.00
_cell.angle_gamma   90.00
#
_symmetry.space_group_name_H-M   'P 1'
#
loop_
_entity.id
_entity.type
_entity.pdbx_description
1 polymer ?
#
loop_
_entity_poly.entity_id
_entity_poly.type
_entity_poly.pdbx_seq_one_letter_code
_entity_poly.pdbx_strand_id
1 'polypeptide(L)'
;MKLLAWFLVILLLLLQYKLWFGGSGFQKVVQYQNRIEVLREELRQLRGKNAALQAEVDDLKNGLGAIEERARRDLGMIKENETFFQIIEPIEE
;
A
#
# COMPACT_ATOMS: atom_id res chain seq x y z
N MET A 1 -43.34 28.94 -41.89
CA MET A 1 -41.87 28.77 -42.10
C MET A 1 -41.01 29.38 -40.99
N LYS A 2 -41.14 30.68 -40.66
CA LYS A 2 -40.28 31.35 -39.64
C LYS A 2 -40.42 30.82 -38.20
N LEU A 3 -41.64 30.43 -37.79
CA LEU A 3 -41.90 29.87 -36.45
C LEU A 3 -41.19 28.53 -36.21
N LEU A 4 -41.14 27.66 -37.23
CA LEU A 4 -40.46 26.37 -37.15
C LEU A 4 -38.95 26.55 -36.98
N ALA A 5 -38.36 27.53 -37.69
CA ALA A 5 -36.95 27.88 -37.54
C ALA A 5 -36.63 28.36 -36.12
N TRP A 6 -37.47 29.23 -35.55
CA TRP A 6 -37.30 29.71 -34.17
C TRP A 6 -37.38 28.58 -33.14
N PHE A 7 -38.34 27.65 -33.30
CA PHE A 7 -38.44 26.47 -32.45
C PHE A 7 -37.17 25.60 -32.53
N LEU A 8 -36.66 25.37 -33.74
CA LEU A 8 -35.43 24.59 -33.95
C LEU A 8 -34.21 25.25 -33.31
N VAL A 9 -34.11 26.59 -33.36
CA VAL A 9 -33.04 27.35 -32.70
C VAL A 9 -33.14 27.22 -31.18
N ILE A 10 -34.34 27.35 -30.60
CA ILE A 10 -34.54 27.18 -29.16
C ILE A 10 -34.18 25.74 -28.72
N LEU A 11 -34.59 24.74 -29.49
CA LEU A 11 -34.27 23.34 -29.22
C LEU A 11 -32.76 23.09 -29.29
N LEU A 12 -32.08 23.70 -30.27
CA LEU A 12 -30.63 23.61 -30.42
C LEU A 12 -29.92 24.29 -29.23
N LEU A 13 -30.36 25.46 -28.79
CA LEU A 13 -29.81 26.14 -27.63
C LEU A 13 -30.02 25.34 -26.34
N LEU A 14 -31.20 24.74 -26.14
CA LEU A 14 -31.46 23.85 -25.01
C LEU A 14 -30.55 22.62 -25.03
N LEU A 15 -30.30 22.05 -26.22
CA LEU A 15 -29.41 20.91 -26.37
C LEU A 15 -27.95 21.28 -26.09
N GLN A 16 -27.49 22.44 -26.58
CA GLN A 16 -26.17 22.99 -26.28
C GLN A 16 -25.99 23.24 -24.78
N TYR A 17 -26.98 23.89 -24.15
CA TYR A 17 -26.97 24.12 -22.70
C TYR A 17 -26.95 22.79 -21.93
N LYS A 18 -27.77 21.80 -22.32
CA LYS A 18 -27.74 20.47 -21.74
C LYS A 18 -26.42 19.75 -21.99
N LEU A 19 -25.71 20.00 -23.09
CA LEU A 19 -24.42 19.35 -23.36
C LEU A 19 -23.32 19.93 -22.48
N TRP A 20 -23.40 21.22 -22.18
CA TRP A 20 -22.46 21.92 -21.28
C TRP A 20 -22.76 21.62 -19.80
N PHE A 21 -24.03 21.50 -19.41
CA PHE A 21 -24.45 21.39 -18.01
C PHE A 21 -25.11 20.06 -17.61
N GLY A 22 -25.66 19.30 -18.56
CA GLY A 22 -26.50 18.12 -18.32
C GLY A 22 -25.77 16.77 -18.43
N GLY A 23 -24.49 16.75 -18.78
CA GLY A 23 -23.69 15.55 -19.02
C GLY A 23 -22.42 15.44 -18.16
N SER A 24 -22.60 15.24 -16.84
CA SER A 24 -21.81 14.29 -16.03
C SER A 24 -20.26 14.25 -16.08
N GLY A 25 -19.53 15.31 -16.41
CA GLY A 25 -18.06 15.22 -16.55
C GLY A 25 -17.28 16.17 -15.65
N PHE A 26 -17.31 17.46 -15.99
CA PHE A 26 -16.22 18.37 -15.61
C PHE A 26 -16.08 18.58 -14.10
N GLN A 27 -17.18 18.87 -13.39
CA GLN A 27 -17.12 19.05 -11.93
C GLN A 27 -16.82 17.75 -11.18
N LYS A 28 -17.32 16.61 -11.69
CA LYS A 28 -17.05 15.30 -11.09
C LYS A 28 -15.59 14.90 -11.31
N VAL A 29 -15.05 15.12 -12.50
CA VAL A 29 -13.66 14.83 -12.87
C VAL A 29 -12.69 15.64 -11.99
N VAL A 30 -12.96 16.92 -11.75
CA VAL A 30 -12.15 17.75 -10.85
C VAL A 30 -12.23 17.24 -9.40
N GLN A 31 -13.43 16.90 -8.92
CA GLN A 31 -13.58 16.34 -7.56
C GLN A 31 -12.91 14.97 -7.40
N TYR A 32 -12.98 14.10 -8.43
CA TYR A 32 -12.32 12.80 -8.41
C TYR A 32 -10.80 12.94 -8.48
N GLN A 33 -10.27 13.90 -9.25
CA GLN A 33 -8.83 14.20 -9.29
C GLN A 33 -8.32 14.68 -7.94
N ASN A 34 -9.01 15.62 -7.29
CA ASN A 34 -8.64 16.09 -5.96
C ASN A 34 -8.65 14.95 -4.91
N ARG A 35 -9.63 14.03 -4.99
CA ARG A 35 -9.66 12.85 -4.10
C ARG A 35 -8.47 11.91 -4.35
N ILE A 36 -8.08 11.69 -5.61
CA ILE A 36 -6.94 10.84 -5.95
C ILE A 36 -5.64 11.40 -5.37
N GLU A 37 -5.44 12.72 -5.41
CA GLU A 37 -4.24 13.36 -4.85
C GLU A 37 -4.16 13.20 -3.32
N VAL A 38 -5.27 13.45 -2.61
CA VAL A 38 -5.33 13.26 -1.15
C VAL A 38 -5.04 11.81 -0.77
N LEU A 39 -5.69 10.85 -1.43
CA LEU A 39 -5.47 9.43 -1.17
C LEU A 39 -4.03 8.99 -1.48
N ARG A 40 -3.41 9.58 -2.51
CA ARG A 40 -2.01 9.27 -2.86
C ARG A 40 -1.04 9.76 -1.79
N GLU A 41 -1.31 10.90 -1.17
CA GLU A 41 -0.48 11.43 -0.08
C GLU A 41 -0.61 10.55 1.18
N GLU A 42 -1.83 10.19 1.56
CA GLU A 42 -2.08 9.25 2.68
C GLU A 42 -1.39 7.90 2.47
N LEU A 43 -1.52 7.33 1.26
CA LEU A 43 -0.83 6.08 0.91
C LEU A 43 0.69 6.20 1.00
N ARG A 44 1.28 7.36 0.63
CA ARG A 44 2.72 7.57 0.76
C ARG A 44 3.14 7.55 2.23
N GLN A 45 2.40 8.22 3.10
CA GLN A 45 2.69 8.23 4.53
C GLN A 45 2.52 6.84 5.17
N LEU A 46 1.44 6.13 4.85
CA LEU A 46 1.21 4.78 5.36
C LEU A 46 2.29 3.80 4.90
N ARG A 47 2.70 3.86 3.62
CA ARG A 47 3.79 3.02 3.10
C ARG A 47 5.12 3.31 3.78
N GLY A 48 5.44 4.58 4.04
CA GLY A 48 6.66 4.96 4.76
C GLY A 48 6.69 4.39 6.19
N LYS A 49 5.57 4.51 6.92
CA LYS A 49 5.43 3.94 8.27
C LYS A 49 5.53 2.41 8.25
N ASN A 50 4.87 1.76 7.29
CA ASN A 50 4.89 0.31 7.17
C ASN A 50 6.31 -0.20 6.87
N ALA A 51 7.06 0.47 5.98
CA ALA A 51 8.44 0.14 5.70
C ALA A 51 9.35 0.29 6.94
N ALA A 52 9.17 1.36 7.72
CA ALA A 52 9.91 1.55 8.97
C ALA A 52 9.61 0.46 10.00
N LEU A 53 8.32 0.14 10.20
CA LEU A 53 7.90 -0.93 11.11
C LEU A 53 8.39 -2.30 10.65
N GLN A 54 8.40 -2.57 9.34
CA GLN A 54 8.92 -3.82 8.81
C GLN A 54 10.42 -3.96 9.08
N ALA A 55 11.18 -2.88 8.87
CA ALA A 55 12.60 -2.86 9.20
C ALA A 55 12.87 -3.08 10.69
N GLU A 56 12.05 -2.51 11.57
CA GLU A 56 12.13 -2.72 13.02
C GLU A 56 11.81 -4.17 13.40
N VAL A 57 10.77 -4.76 12.80
CA VAL A 57 10.44 -6.19 13.01
C VAL A 57 11.59 -7.09 12.56
N ASP A 58 12.21 -6.78 11.43
CA ASP A 58 13.32 -7.56 10.89
C ASP A 58 14.58 -7.40 11.76
N ASP A 59 14.86 -6.18 12.25
CA ASP A 59 15.95 -5.92 13.21
C ASP A 59 15.73 -6.65 14.54
N LEU A 60 14.53 -6.62 15.11
CA LEU A 60 14.21 -7.36 16.34
C LEU A 60 14.40 -8.87 16.17
N LYS A 61 13.95 -9.44 15.04
CA LYS A 61 14.11 -10.87 14.76
C LYS A 61 15.58 -11.25 14.60
N ASN A 62 16.34 -10.47 13.85
CA ASN A 62 17.76 -10.73 13.61
C ASN A 62 18.61 -10.49 14.87
N GLY A 63 18.29 -9.46 15.64
CA GLY A 63 18.95 -9.14 16.91
C GLY A 63 18.75 -10.24 17.96
N LEU A 64 17.52 -10.76 18.09
CA LEU A 64 17.25 -11.89 18.98
C LEU A 64 17.92 -13.18 18.49
N GLY A 65 17.91 -13.43 17.18
CA GLY A 65 18.61 -14.58 16.58
C GLY A 65 20.11 -14.55 16.84
N ALA A 66 20.75 -13.38 16.68
CA ALA A 66 22.18 -13.20 16.95
C ALA A 66 22.54 -13.44 18.42
N ILE A 67 21.68 -13.00 19.35
CA ILE A 67 21.86 -13.26 20.79
C ILE A 67 21.66 -14.75 21.11
N GLU A 68 20.63 -15.37 20.54
CA GLU A 68 20.35 -16.80 20.72
C GLU A 68 21.49 -17.68 20.20
N GLU A 69 22.03 -17.37 19.02
CA GLU A 69 23.14 -18.11 18.43
C GLU A 69 24.42 -17.99 19.28
N ARG A 70 24.68 -16.80 19.85
CA ARG A 70 25.78 -16.61 20.80
C ARG A 70 25.57 -17.40 22.09
N ALA A 71 24.36 -17.39 22.66
CA ALA A 71 24.05 -18.16 23.87
C ALA A 71 24.19 -19.68 23.63
N ARG A 72 23.79 -20.17 22.46
CA ARG A 72 23.95 -21.58 22.08
C ARG A 72 25.42 -21.96 21.86
N ARG A 73 26.22 -21.12 21.17
CA ARG A 73 27.64 -21.42 20.86
C ARG A 73 28.59 -21.22 22.04
N ASP A 74 28.49 -20.10 22.75
CA ASP A 74 29.47 -19.72 23.79
C ASP A 74 29.11 -20.28 25.17
N LEU A 75 27.81 -20.38 25.48
CA LEU A 75 27.32 -20.78 26.81
C LEU A 75 26.68 -22.16 26.82
N GLY A 76 26.52 -22.81 25.66
CA GLY A 76 25.87 -24.12 25.55
C GLY A 76 24.41 -24.12 26.01
N MET A 77 23.74 -22.97 25.99
CA MET A 77 22.35 -22.86 26.44
C MET A 77 21.39 -23.58 25.50
N ILE A 78 20.45 -24.32 26.08
CA ILE A 78 19.38 -25.07 25.38
C ILE A 78 18.03 -24.66 25.96
N LYS A 79 16.98 -24.57 25.14
CA LYS A 79 15.62 -24.25 25.62
C LYS A 79 15.00 -25.42 26.37
N GLU A 80 14.04 -25.15 27.25
CA GLU A 80 13.24 -26.20 27.87
C GLU A 80 12.51 -27.00 26.79
N ASN A 81 12.70 -28.33 26.80
CA ASN A 81 12.23 -29.29 25.79
C ASN A 81 13.01 -29.35 24.46
N GLU A 82 14.25 -28.85 24.38
CA GLU A 82 15.16 -29.13 23.26
C GLU A 82 16.11 -30.30 23.54
N THR A 83 16.34 -31.15 22.53
CA THR A 83 17.35 -32.21 22.57
C THR A 83 18.58 -31.78 21.77
N PHE A 84 19.73 -31.67 22.42
CA PHE A 84 21.00 -31.30 21.78
C PHE A 84 21.73 -32.54 21.25
N PHE A 85 22.10 -32.51 19.97
CA PHE A 85 22.91 -33.55 19.32
C PHE A 85 24.28 -32.99 18.98
N GLN A 86 25.34 -33.57 19.54
CA GLN A 86 26.72 -33.27 19.16
C GLN A 86 27.25 -34.42 18.31
N ILE A 87 27.58 -34.12 17.06
CA ILE A 87 28.20 -35.09 16.16
C ILE A 87 29.70 -35.09 16.47
N ILE A 88 30.20 -36.20 17.01
CA ILE A 88 31.64 -36.42 17.22
C ILE A 88 32.10 -37.23 16.01
N GLU A 89 33.07 -36.72 15.27
CA GLU A 89 33.68 -37.50 14.18
C GLU A 89 34.35 -38.75 14.77
N PRO A 90 34.13 -39.93 14.18
CA PRO A 90 34.78 -41.15 14.65
C PRO A 90 36.29 -40.98 14.50
N ILE A 91 37.02 -41.26 15.57
CA ILE A 91 38.47 -41.33 15.54
C ILE A 91 38.82 -42.52 14.62
N GLU A 92 39.29 -42.25 13.41
CA GLU A 92 39.89 -43.28 12.55
C GLU A 92 41.24 -43.67 13.19
N GLU A 93 41.32 -44.93 13.67
CA GLU A 93 42.56 -45.56 14.18
C GLU A 93 43.54 -45.92 13.05
#